data_AF-A0A7S3RG24-F1
#
_entry.id   AF-A0A7S3RG24-F1
#
_cell.length_a   1.000
_cell.length_b   1.000
_cell.length_c   1.000
_cell.angle_alpha   90.00
_cell.angle_beta   90.00
_cell.angle_gamma   90.00
#
_symmetry.space_group_name_H-M   'P 1'
#
loop_
_entity.id
_entity.type
_entity.pdbx_description
1 polymer ?
#
loop_
_entity_poly.entity_id
_entity_poly.type
_entity_poly.pdbx_seq_one_letter_code
_entity_poly.pdbx_strand_id
1 'polypeptide(L)'
;AACVADDRGFKAARAYIAMIKVAAPRAALKVIDDAIQVHGAHGVCQDSKLASMYVDTRTLRVADGPDMVHLITIAKEELKQGQNKAGRAVSGTNRNVEKYGKFSHVEHGAMYIKGGA
;
A
#
# COMPACT_ATOMS: atom_id res chain seq x y z
N ALA A 1 11.80 -9.07 3.63
CA ALA A 1 10.99 -10.05 2.89
C ALA A 1 11.75 -11.36 2.71
N ALA A 2 12.91 -11.35 2.03
CA ALA A 2 13.75 -12.53 1.81
C ALA A 2 14.05 -13.32 3.09
N CYS A 3 14.67 -12.70 4.10
CA CYS A 3 14.95 -13.35 5.40
C CYS A 3 13.73 -14.09 6.00
N VAL A 4 12.55 -13.47 6.01
CA VAL A 4 11.33 -14.11 6.53
C VAL A 4 10.86 -15.26 5.64
N ALA A 5 11.04 -15.15 4.32
CA ALA A 5 10.70 -16.21 3.38
C ALA A 5 11.66 -17.41 3.52
N ASP A 6 12.95 -17.16 3.71
CA ASP A 6 13.96 -18.20 3.89
C ASP A 6 13.75 -18.94 5.23
N ASP A 7 13.47 -18.20 6.31
CA ASP A 7 13.32 -18.78 7.64
C ASP A 7 11.96 -19.45 7.89
N ARG A 8 10.88 -18.87 7.35
CA ARG A 8 9.49 -19.22 7.71
C ARG A 8 8.59 -19.52 6.51
N GLY A 9 9.16 -19.50 5.31
CA GLY A 9 8.44 -19.77 4.05
C GLY A 9 7.62 -18.59 3.52
N PHE A 10 7.24 -18.70 2.24
CA PHE A 10 6.50 -17.65 1.52
C PHE A 10 5.13 -17.31 2.12
N LYS A 11 4.48 -18.27 2.80
CA LYS A 11 3.19 -18.02 3.47
C LYS A 11 3.33 -17.03 4.61
N ALA A 12 4.36 -17.18 5.45
CA ALA A 12 4.65 -16.25 6.56
C ALA A 12 5.17 -14.90 6.05
N ALA A 13 5.88 -14.89 4.92
CA ALA A 13 6.41 -13.68 4.30
C ALA A 13 5.38 -12.87 3.49
N ARG A 14 4.14 -13.35 3.34
CA ARG A 14 3.11 -12.75 2.45
C ARG A 14 2.92 -11.25 2.68
N ALA A 15 2.78 -10.82 3.94
CA ALA A 15 2.61 -9.40 4.27
C ALA A 15 3.85 -8.57 3.83
N TYR A 16 5.05 -9.07 4.09
CA TYR A 16 6.30 -8.43 3.71
C TYR A 16 6.50 -8.33 2.19
N ILE A 17 6.07 -9.35 1.45
CA ILE A 17 6.12 -9.36 -0.01
C ILE A 17 5.14 -8.32 -0.58
N ALA A 18 3.92 -8.25 -0.06
CA ALA A 18 2.95 -7.23 -0.46
C ALA A 18 3.45 -5.81 -0.12
N MET A 19 4.05 -5.62 1.05
CA MET A 19 4.64 -4.34 1.46
C MET A 19 5.74 -3.87 0.50
N ILE A 20 6.73 -4.72 0.20
CA ILE A 20 7.83 -4.32 -0.68
C ILE A 20 7.37 -4.06 -2.10
N LYS A 21 6.37 -4.82 -2.58
CA LYS A 21 5.78 -4.64 -3.91
C LYS A 21 5.11 -3.27 -4.10
N VAL A 22 4.63 -2.66 -3.02
CA VAL A 22 4.12 -1.28 -3.03
C VAL A 22 5.25 -0.26 -2.82
N ALA A 23 6.11 -0.49 -1.83
CA ALA A 23 7.10 0.48 -1.40
C ALA A 23 8.21 0.69 -2.44
N ALA A 24 8.76 -0.39 -3.02
CA ALA A 24 9.92 -0.30 -3.89
C ALA A 24 9.65 0.48 -5.19
N PRO A 25 8.57 0.22 -5.96
CA PRO A 25 8.30 0.99 -7.18
C PRO A 25 8.01 2.46 -6.90
N ARG A 26 7.35 2.78 -5.76
CA ARG A 26 7.07 4.17 -5.38
C ARG A 26 8.33 4.95 -5.03
N ALA A 27 9.24 4.32 -4.27
CA ALA A 27 10.52 4.93 -3.92
C ALA A 27 11.39 5.14 -5.17
N ALA A 28 11.48 4.13 -6.04
CA ALA A 28 12.24 4.22 -7.28
C ALA A 28 11.68 5.31 -8.21
N LEU A 29 10.36 5.39 -8.39
CA LEU A 29 9.74 6.45 -9.20
C LEU A 29 10.09 7.84 -8.68
N LYS A 30 10.07 8.05 -7.36
CA LYS A 30 10.44 9.34 -6.78
C LYS A 30 11.87 9.73 -7.13
N VAL A 31 12.82 8.80 -6.94
CA VAL A 31 14.23 9.05 -7.25
C VAL A 31 14.45 9.31 -8.75
N ILE A 32 13.77 8.56 -9.61
CA ILE A 32 13.86 8.76 -11.07
C ILE A 32 13.27 10.12 -11.47
N ASP A 33 12.14 10.51 -10.89
CA ASP A 33 11.50 11.80 -11.14
C ASP A 33 12.39 12.97 -10.70
N ASP A 34 12.97 12.88 -9.50
CA ASP A 34 13.96 13.85 -9.01
C ASP A 34 15.17 13.94 -9.97
N ALA A 35 15.64 12.81 -10.51
CA ALA A 35 16.73 12.78 -11.50
C ALA A 35 16.33 13.41 -12.84
N ILE A 36 15.12 13.15 -13.34
CA ILE A 36 14.58 13.80 -14.55
C ILE A 36 14.56 15.31 -14.36
N GLN A 37 14.07 15.77 -13.20
CA GLN A 37 13.96 17.19 -12.89
C GLN A 37 15.33 17.90 -12.88
N VAL A 38 16.37 17.26 -12.34
CA VAL A 38 17.75 17.80 -12.34
C VAL A 38 18.34 17.88 -13.75
N HIS A 39 17.99 16.96 -14.65
CA HIS A 39 18.51 16.94 -16.03
C HIS A 39 17.70 17.81 -17.00
N GLY A 40 16.58 18.39 -16.57
CA GLY A 40 15.74 19.25 -17.40
C GLY A 40 15.23 18.55 -18.66
N ALA A 41 15.25 19.23 -19.81
CA ALA A 41 14.76 18.67 -21.08
C ALA A 41 15.50 17.38 -21.49
N HIS A 42 16.77 17.22 -21.11
CA HIS A 42 17.51 15.99 -21.39
C HIS A 42 16.94 14.79 -20.60
N GLY A 43 16.38 15.02 -19.40
CA GLY A 43 15.78 13.97 -18.57
C GLY A 43 14.58 13.27 -19.21
N VAL A 44 13.86 13.96 -20.10
CA VAL A 44 12.71 13.41 -20.85
C VAL A 44 13.04 13.05 -22.30
N CYS A 45 14.29 13.25 -22.74
CA CYS A 45 14.73 12.93 -24.09
C CYS A 45 14.94 11.42 -24.26
N GLN A 46 14.79 10.93 -25.50
CA GLN A 46 15.05 9.54 -25.87
C GLN A 46 16.54 9.15 -25.71
N ASP A 47 17.43 10.14 -25.72
CA ASP A 47 18.87 9.95 -25.52
C ASP A 47 19.21 9.67 -24.04
N SER A 48 18.27 9.94 -23.12
CA SER A 48 18.39 9.61 -21.70
C SER A 48 17.61 8.35 -21.37
N LYS A 49 18.20 7.48 -20.55
CA LYS A 49 17.51 6.29 -20.02
C LYS A 49 16.46 6.63 -18.95
N LEU A 50 16.43 7.86 -18.44
CA LEU A 50 15.56 8.24 -17.32
C LEU A 50 14.07 8.13 -17.70
N ALA A 51 13.70 8.54 -18.92
CA ALA A 51 12.33 8.43 -19.40
C ALA A 51 11.83 6.98 -19.48
N SER A 52 12.65 6.07 -20.04
CA SER A 52 12.29 4.65 -20.12
C SER A 52 12.22 4.01 -18.72
N MET A 53 13.20 4.31 -17.85
CA MET A 53 13.21 3.83 -16.46
C MET A 53 11.94 4.27 -15.70
N TYR A 54 11.47 5.50 -15.91
CA TYR A 54 10.24 5.99 -15.29
C TYR A 54 9.02 5.17 -15.75
N VAL A 55 8.90 4.92 -17.06
CA VAL A 55 7.79 4.13 -17.63
C VAL A 55 7.83 2.68 -17.13
N ASP A 56 9.00 2.04 -17.15
CA ASP A 56 9.18 0.66 -16.70
C ASP A 56 8.80 0.52 -15.21
N THR A 57 9.33 1.42 -14.37
CA THR A 57 9.04 1.43 -12.93
C THR A 57 7.56 1.75 -12.66
N ARG A 58 6.95 2.63 -13.47
CA ARG A 58 5.52 2.93 -13.36
C ARG A 58 4.66 1.72 -13.69
N THR A 59 5.10 0.90 -14.64
CA THR A 59 4.44 -0.35 -15.03
C THR A 59 4.47 -1.37 -13.89
N LEU A 60 5.55 -1.42 -13.10
CA LEU A 60 5.65 -2.29 -11.91
C LEU A 60 4.59 -1.99 -10.83
N ARG A 61 3.93 -0.84 -10.84
CA ARG A 61 2.80 -0.54 -9.94
C ARG A 61 1.47 -1.16 -10.38
N VAL A 62 1.46 -1.80 -11.55
CA VAL A 62 0.29 -2.47 -12.14
C VAL A 62 0.60 -3.95 -12.37
N ALA A 63 1.79 -4.26 -12.90
CA ALA A 63 2.28 -5.63 -13.08
C ALA A 63 2.31 -6.39 -11.74
N ASP A 64 2.05 -7.70 -11.76
CA ASP A 64 1.98 -8.57 -10.57
C ASP A 64 1.01 -8.10 -9.46
N GLY A 65 -0.02 -7.35 -9.85
CA GLY A 65 -1.04 -6.82 -8.96
C GLY A 65 -0.88 -5.31 -8.75
N PRO A 66 -1.93 -4.52 -9.01
CA PRO A 66 -1.93 -3.10 -8.70
C PRO A 66 -1.68 -2.82 -7.22
N ASP A 67 -1.09 -1.65 -6.91
CA ASP A 67 -0.83 -1.21 -5.54
C ASP A 67 -2.01 -1.44 -4.58
N MET A 68 -3.24 -1.17 -5.03
CA MET A 68 -4.46 -1.30 -4.21
C MET A 68 -4.70 -2.74 -3.74
N VAL A 69 -4.40 -3.73 -4.59
CA VAL A 69 -4.57 -5.15 -4.25
C VAL A 69 -3.57 -5.55 -3.16
N HIS A 70 -2.34 -5.07 -3.26
CA HIS A 70 -1.31 -5.30 -2.24
C HIS A 70 -1.62 -4.55 -0.95
N LEU A 71 -2.12 -3.31 -1.01
CA LEU A 71 -2.56 -2.55 0.17
C LEU A 71 -3.71 -3.22 0.91
N ILE A 72 -4.70 -3.77 0.18
CA ILE A 72 -5.78 -4.56 0.79
C ILE A 72 -5.22 -5.81 1.49
N THR A 73 -4.26 -6.49 0.86
CA THR A 73 -3.61 -7.67 1.45
C THR A 73 -2.89 -7.30 2.75
N ILE A 74 -2.12 -6.21 2.74
CA ILE A 74 -1.45 -5.68 3.94
C ILE A 74 -2.49 -5.38 5.02
N ALA A 75 -3.54 -4.63 4.69
CA ALA A 75 -4.59 -4.28 5.65
C ALA A 75 -5.25 -5.52 6.28
N LYS A 76 -5.54 -6.56 5.49
CA LYS A 76 -6.10 -7.82 6.00
C LYS A 76 -5.13 -8.54 6.95
N GLU A 77 -3.85 -8.59 6.62
CA GLU A 77 -2.83 -9.24 7.47
C GLU A 77 -2.55 -8.43 8.75
N GLU A 78 -2.60 -7.10 8.70
CA GLU A 78 -2.51 -6.24 9.89
C GLU A 78 -3.73 -6.41 10.81
N LEU A 79 -4.94 -6.43 10.25
CA LEU A 79 -6.17 -6.62 11.04
C LEU A 79 -6.22 -7.98 11.75
N LYS A 80 -5.68 -9.03 11.14
CA LYS A 80 -5.58 -10.36 11.78
C LYS A 80 -4.66 -10.38 12.99
N GLN A 81 -3.63 -9.53 13.02
CA GLN A 81 -2.69 -9.44 14.13
C GLN A 81 -3.29 -8.67 15.33
N GLY A 82 -4.46 -8.06 15.17
CA GLY A 82 -5.17 -7.31 16.20
C GLY A 82 -4.77 -5.83 16.26
N GLN A 83 -5.56 -5.02 16.97
CA GLN A 83 -5.31 -3.58 17.09
C GLN A 83 -4.03 -3.31 17.88
N ASN A 84 -3.04 -2.69 17.23
CA ASN A 84 -1.91 -2.12 17.95
C ASN A 84 -2.33 -0.84 18.71
N LYS A 85 -1.48 -0.34 19.63
CA LYS A 85 -1.80 0.83 20.47
C LYS A 85 -2.22 2.06 19.66
N ALA A 86 -1.59 2.28 18.50
CA ALA A 86 -1.93 3.37 17.61
C ALA A 86 -3.31 3.16 16.97
N GLY A 87 -3.57 1.95 16.46
CA GLY A 87 -4.86 1.50 15.96
C GLY A 87 -5.96 1.76 16.98
N ARG A 88 -5.75 1.36 18.24
CA ARG A 88 -6.71 1.59 19.34
C ARG A 88 -6.93 3.08 19.66
N ALA A 89 -5.90 3.91 19.51
CA ALA A 89 -5.99 5.35 19.77
C ALA A 89 -6.75 6.10 18.67
N VAL A 90 -6.69 5.61 17.42
CA VAL A 90 -7.42 6.21 16.28
C VAL A 90 -8.77 5.54 16.01
N SER A 91 -8.92 4.25 16.36
CA SER A 91 -10.16 3.50 16.27
C SER A 91 -10.98 3.71 17.55
N GLY A 92 -11.50 4.92 17.72
CA GLY A 92 -12.50 5.21 18.74
C GLY A 92 -13.91 4.98 18.21
N THR A 93 -14.86 4.74 19.11
CA THR A 93 -16.28 4.96 18.84
C THR A 93 -16.45 6.42 18.44
N ASN A 94 -16.99 6.66 17.25
CA ASN A 94 -17.29 8.02 16.82
C ASN A 94 -18.36 8.59 17.76
N ARG A 95 -18.00 9.54 18.63
CA ARG A 95 -18.92 10.18 19.59
C ARG A 95 -20.12 10.86 18.92
N ASN A 96 -20.06 11.16 17.62
CA ASN A 96 -21.21 11.66 16.88
C ASN A 96 -22.28 10.57 16.64
N VAL A 97 -21.91 9.29 16.67
CA VAL A 97 -22.85 8.16 16.65
C VAL A 97 -23.65 8.12 17.95
N GLU A 98 -22.98 8.30 19.09
CA GLU A 98 -23.62 8.39 20.41
C GLU A 98 -24.46 9.67 20.56
N LYS A 99 -23.94 10.82 20.10
CA LYS A 99 -24.58 12.13 20.26
C LYS A 99 -25.76 12.38 19.34
N TYR A 100 -25.74 11.85 18.11
CA TYR A 100 -26.75 12.14 17.08
C TYR A 100 -27.49 10.89 16.57
N GLY A 101 -27.15 9.69 17.05
CA GLY A 101 -27.81 8.44 16.64
C GLY A 101 -27.66 8.10 15.14
N LYS A 102 -26.84 8.84 14.39
CA LYS A 102 -26.85 8.85 12.90
C LYS A 102 -26.35 7.57 12.22
N PHE A 103 -25.95 6.56 12.98
CA PHE A 103 -25.42 5.29 12.45
C PHE A 103 -25.79 4.09 13.33
N SER A 104 -26.92 4.15 14.05
CA SER A 104 -27.38 3.07 14.96
C SER A 104 -27.65 1.72 14.29
N HIS A 105 -27.81 1.71 12.96
CA HIS A 105 -27.98 0.51 12.14
C HIS A 105 -26.65 -0.11 11.68
N VAL A 106 -25.51 0.50 12.01
CA VAL A 106 -24.17 -0.01 11.70
C VAL A 106 -23.65 -0.73 12.94
N GLU A 107 -23.44 -2.05 12.84
CA GLU A 107 -22.88 -2.83 13.95
C GLU A 107 -21.55 -2.23 14.43
N HIS A 108 -21.35 -2.19 15.75
CA HIS A 108 -20.09 -1.72 16.34
C HIS A 108 -18.94 -2.60 15.86
N GLY A 109 -18.04 -2.02 15.05
CA GLY A 109 -16.91 -2.73 14.45
C GLY A 109 -17.12 -3.15 12.99
N ALA A 110 -18.29 -2.91 12.39
CA ALA A 110 -18.51 -3.13 10.97
C ALA A 110 -17.89 -2.00 10.14
N MET A 111 -16.64 -2.16 9.71
CA MET A 111 -16.18 -1.47 8.50
C MET A 111 -16.92 -2.08 7.31
N TYR A 112 -17.68 -1.28 6.58
CA TYR A 112 -18.28 -1.67 5.30
C TYR A 112 -17.16 -2.06 4.30
N ILE A 113 -16.76 -3.33 4.27
CA ILE A 113 -16.18 -3.96 3.08
C ILE A 113 -17.31 -4.74 2.44
N LYS A 114 -18.17 -4.04 1.69
CA LYS A 114 -19.14 -4.68 0.81
C LYS A 114 -18.41 -5.01 -0.49
N GLY A 115 -18.05 -6.28 -0.69
CA GLY A 115 -17.33 -6.74 -1.88
C GLY A 115 -16.88 -8.18 -1.80
N GLY A 116 -17.85 -9.09 -1.71
CA GLY A 116 -17.65 -10.53 -1.88
C GLY A 116 -18.80 -11.10 -2.69
N ALA A 117 -18.56 -11.27 -3.98
CA ALA A 117 -19.17 -12.27 -4.84
C ALA A 117 -18.01 -13.02 -5.51
#